data_AF-A0A7Z9S188-F1
#
_entry.id   AF-A0A7Z9S188-F1
#
_cell.length_a   1.000
_cell.length_b   1.000
_cell.length_c   1.000
_cell.angle_alpha   90.00
_cell.angle_beta   90.00
_cell.angle_gamma   90.00
#
_symmetry.space_group_name_H-M   'P 1'
#
loop_
_entity.id
_entity.type
_entity.pdbx_description
1 polymer ?
#
loop_
_entity_poly.entity_id
_entity_poly.type
_entity_poly.pdbx_seq_one_letter_code
_entity_poly.pdbx_strand_id
1 'polypeptide(L)'
;MMRTSSLIIGCWLLLWALPVIGAPSAEVTVLKYVSPDAVTVFEDRARVHRRQVVDVAVGSSEVLFFELPGSLDPSSVRARLIGVPGLVLGVRLERNVHLEDVTEEMRLLVAAIHELSDQGRTNSFQVEELDRRKIIILRLAKILEDSFSTSGGKGLLGGSTSAQIIGAQQWIADRLLELNLEKDRLRLQGESIEKNRQDLVTDLEPLQGQRRRTTWSATVLIQTQE
;
A
#
# COMPACT_ATOMS: atom_id res chain seq x y z
N MET A 1 -11.82 -25.01 84.78
CA MET A 1 -10.86 -24.00 85.28
C MET A 1 -11.04 -22.76 84.41
N MET A 2 -11.70 -21.69 84.91
CA MET A 2 -11.06 -20.51 85.55
C MET A 2 -10.00 -19.89 84.61
N ARG A 3 -10.00 -18.61 84.22
CA ARG A 3 -10.67 -17.42 84.73
C ARG A 3 -10.33 -16.24 83.78
N THR A 4 -11.34 -15.45 83.41
CA THR A 4 -11.41 -13.97 83.44
C THR A 4 -10.39 -13.05 82.74
N SER A 5 -10.97 -12.10 81.98
CA SER A 5 -10.70 -10.64 81.99
C SER A 5 -9.48 -10.09 81.23
N SER A 6 -9.43 -8.91 80.59
CA SER A 6 -10.36 -7.90 80.01
C SER A 6 -9.56 -6.57 79.99
N LEU A 7 -9.77 -5.73 78.96
CA LEU A 7 -9.28 -4.33 78.81
C LEU A 7 -7.76 -4.20 78.58
N ILE A 8 -7.28 -3.43 77.60
CA ILE A 8 -7.29 -1.96 77.61
C ILE A 8 -7.43 -1.43 76.16
N ILE A 9 -8.49 -0.65 75.98
CA ILE A 9 -8.71 0.30 74.90
C ILE A 9 -7.80 1.50 75.17
N GLY A 10 -7.03 1.91 74.17
CA GLY A 10 -6.34 3.19 74.18
C GLY A 10 -5.03 3.12 73.42
N CYS A 11 -4.95 3.83 72.28
CA CYS A 11 -4.09 5.00 72.12
C CYS A 11 -3.99 5.37 70.63
N TRP A 12 -4.61 6.49 70.26
CA TRP A 12 -4.09 7.48 69.30
C TRP A 12 -3.83 6.96 67.86
N LEU A 13 -4.72 7.12 66.87
CA LEU A 13 -5.37 8.36 66.42
C LEU A 13 -4.41 9.56 66.32
N LEU A 14 -3.26 9.34 65.67
CA LEU A 14 -2.35 10.41 65.21
C LEU A 14 -1.41 9.86 64.12
N LEU A 15 -1.96 9.27 63.04
CA LEU A 15 -1.22 9.17 61.78
C LEU A 15 -1.64 10.36 60.91
N TRP A 16 -0.81 11.38 61.00
CA TRP A 16 -0.90 12.64 60.29
C TRP A 16 -1.25 12.45 58.82
N ALA A 17 -2.25 13.23 58.41
CA ALA A 17 -2.49 13.63 57.05
C ALA A 17 -1.21 14.27 56.46
N LEU A 18 -0.45 13.47 55.71
CA LEU A 18 0.42 14.01 54.67
C LEU A 18 -0.49 14.49 53.54
N PRO A 19 -0.54 15.79 53.22
CA PRO A 19 -1.12 16.19 51.96
C PRO A 19 -0.18 15.62 50.90
N VAL A 20 -0.67 14.62 50.17
CA VAL A 20 -0.13 14.30 48.85
C VAL A 20 -0.36 15.57 48.05
N ILE A 21 0.67 16.41 47.94
CA ILE A 21 0.73 17.48 46.96
C ILE A 21 0.76 16.76 45.62
N GLY A 22 -0.43 16.48 45.09
CA GLY A 22 -0.60 16.17 43.68
C GLY A 22 -0.12 17.39 42.94
N ALA A 23 1.11 17.32 42.42
CA ALA A 23 1.50 18.24 41.36
C ALA A 23 0.40 18.16 40.30
N PRO A 24 -0.22 19.29 39.89
CA PRO A 24 -1.14 19.26 38.78
C PRO A 24 -0.32 18.77 37.58
N SER A 25 -0.56 17.53 37.17
CA SER A 25 -0.09 17.03 35.89
C SER A 25 -0.71 17.96 34.86
N ALA A 26 0.13 18.80 34.28
CA ALA A 26 -0.27 19.74 33.24
C ALA A 26 -1.10 18.97 32.22
N GLU A 27 -2.36 19.37 32.09
CA GLU A 27 -3.29 18.80 31.14
C GLU A 27 -2.74 19.09 29.75
N VAL A 28 -2.22 18.07 29.08
CA VAL A 28 -1.68 18.22 27.72
C VAL A 28 -2.88 18.38 26.79
N THR A 29 -3.23 19.62 26.49
CA THR A 29 -4.30 19.93 25.55
C THR A 29 -3.85 19.54 24.14
N VAL A 30 -4.13 18.31 23.73
CA VAL A 30 -3.86 17.80 22.38
C VAL A 30 -4.86 18.46 21.43
N LEU A 31 -4.45 19.52 20.74
CA LEU A 31 -5.32 20.27 19.85
C LEU A 31 -5.03 20.00 18.36
N LYS A 32 -6.14 19.87 17.64
CA LYS A 32 -6.32 19.40 16.25
C LYS A 32 -5.61 20.29 15.21
N TYR A 33 -5.33 19.68 14.05
CA TYR A 33 -4.79 20.26 12.81
C TYR A 33 -4.96 21.79 12.67
N VAL A 34 -3.84 22.51 12.54
CA VAL A 34 -3.81 23.97 12.38
C VAL A 34 -3.40 24.32 10.95
N SER A 35 -4.35 24.85 10.17
CA SER A 35 -4.08 25.41 8.83
C SER A 35 -3.15 26.63 8.91
N PRO A 36 -2.30 26.86 7.90
CA PRO A 36 -1.44 28.04 7.86
C PRO A 36 -2.28 29.33 7.81
N ASP A 37 -1.91 30.29 8.66
CA ASP A 37 -2.57 31.60 8.79
C ASP A 37 -2.03 32.57 7.72
N ALA A 38 -0.71 32.56 7.50
CA ALA A 38 -0.08 33.34 6.45
C ALA A 38 1.14 32.62 5.85
N VAL A 39 1.36 32.81 4.55
CA VAL A 39 2.53 32.27 3.84
C VAL A 39 3.20 33.40 3.06
N THR A 40 4.49 33.62 3.30
CA THR A 40 5.33 34.54 2.52
C THR A 40 6.28 33.72 1.66
N VAL A 41 6.16 33.83 0.34
CA VAL A 41 6.96 33.06 -0.62
C VAL A 41 8.16 33.90 -1.07
N PHE A 42 9.34 33.28 -1.07
CA PHE A 42 10.60 33.79 -1.63
C PHE A 42 11.02 32.86 -2.78
N GLU A 43 12.04 33.26 -3.55
CA GLU A 43 12.52 32.54 -4.74
C GLU A 43 12.86 31.06 -4.46
N ASP A 44 13.53 30.79 -3.33
CA ASP A 44 13.96 29.42 -2.95
C ASP A 44 13.30 28.88 -1.67
N ARG A 45 12.43 29.64 -1.00
CA ARG A 45 11.89 29.26 0.32
C ARG A 45 10.55 29.91 0.61
N ALA A 46 9.75 29.33 1.50
CA ALA A 46 8.54 29.96 2.01
C ALA A 46 8.58 30.06 3.53
N ARG A 47 8.19 31.22 4.07
CA ARG A 47 7.95 31.42 5.50
C ARG A 47 6.48 31.20 5.78
N VAL A 48 6.18 30.22 6.62
CA VAL A 48 4.80 29.87 7.00
C VAL A 48 4.56 30.30 8.44
N HIS A 49 3.49 31.06 8.66
CA HIS A 49 2.99 31.42 9.97
C HIS A 49 1.79 30.53 10.28
N ARG A 50 1.86 29.80 11.40
CA ARG A 50 0.73 29.06 11.97
C ARG A 50 0.39 29.68 13.32
N ARG A 51 -0.89 29.91 13.57
CA ARG A 51 -1.39 30.47 14.82
C ARG A 51 -2.39 29.49 15.43
N GLN A 52 -2.20 29.21 16.71
CA GLN A 52 -3.16 28.45 17.49
C GLN A 52 -3.53 29.28 18.72
N VAL A 53 -4.84 29.36 18.99
CA VAL A 53 -5.35 29.96 20.22
C VAL A 53 -5.49 28.81 21.21
N VAL A 54 -4.83 28.94 22.36
CA VAL A 54 -4.86 27.95 23.43
C VAL A 54 -5.18 28.69 24.72
N ASP A 55 -6.11 28.15 25.51
CA ASP A 55 -6.35 28.61 26.86
C ASP A 55 -5.28 28.00 27.77
N VAL A 56 -4.42 28.85 28.34
CA VAL A 56 -3.25 28.44 29.12
C VAL A 56 -3.41 28.92 30.54
N ALA A 57 -3.33 28.01 31.52
CA ALA A 57 -3.32 28.37 32.94
C ALA A 57 -1.95 28.98 33.35
N VAL A 58 -1.90 29.67 34.49
CA VAL A 58 -0.63 30.18 35.05
C VAL A 58 0.29 28.99 35.36
N GLY A 59 1.48 28.96 34.77
CA GLY A 59 2.45 27.87 34.95
C GLY A 59 3.09 27.39 33.64
N SER A 60 3.58 26.15 33.65
CA SER A 60 4.16 25.49 32.48
C SER A 60 3.08 24.74 31.70
N SER A 61 3.03 24.93 30.39
CA SER A 61 2.10 24.19 29.52
C SER A 61 2.80 23.75 28.23
N GLU A 62 2.35 22.63 27.68
CA GLU A 62 2.86 22.08 26.44
C GLU A 62 1.81 22.20 25.33
N VAL A 63 2.20 22.76 24.19
CA VAL A 63 1.31 22.92 23.03
C VAL A 63 1.85 22.08 21.88
N LEU A 64 1.02 21.20 21.33
CA LEU A 64 1.39 20.27 20.26
C LEU A 64 0.85 20.77 18.91
N PHE A 65 1.76 20.95 17.95
CA PHE A 65 1.45 21.21 16.55
C PHE A 65 1.69 19.95 15.71
N PHE A 66 0.63 19.42 15.09
CA PHE A 66 0.69 18.26 14.21
C PHE A 66 0.81 18.66 12.73
N GLU A 67 1.21 17.70 11.88
CA GLU A 67 1.25 17.80 10.41
C GLU A 67 2.05 19.01 9.88
N LEU A 68 3.28 19.17 10.37
CA LEU A 68 4.24 20.09 9.77
C LEU A 68 4.89 19.44 8.53
N PRO A 69 5.17 20.21 7.46
CA PRO A 69 5.71 19.66 6.21
C PRO A 69 7.05 18.96 6.42
N GLY A 70 7.26 17.78 5.83
CA GLY A 70 8.50 17.01 5.97
C GLY A 70 9.78 17.70 5.45
N SER A 71 9.64 18.64 4.52
CA SER A 71 10.72 19.47 3.98
C SER A 71 11.21 20.56 4.95
N LEU A 72 10.62 20.67 6.14
CA LEU A 72 10.97 21.66 7.14
C LEU A 72 12.32 21.34 7.80
N ASP A 73 13.17 22.35 7.93
CA ASP A 73 14.42 22.29 8.69
C ASP A 73 14.13 22.49 10.20
N PRO A 74 14.45 21.51 11.07
CA PRO A 74 14.21 21.61 12.51
C PRO A 74 14.84 22.85 13.17
N SER A 75 15.97 23.34 12.64
CA SER A 75 16.67 24.51 13.21
C SER A 75 15.97 25.85 12.90
N SER A 76 15.07 25.84 11.92
CA SER A 76 14.37 27.04 11.43
C SER A 76 13.07 27.35 12.17
N VAL A 77 12.58 26.44 13.02
CA VAL A 77 11.33 26.65 13.75
C VAL A 77 11.52 27.61 14.92
N ARG A 78 10.69 28.64 14.94
CA ARG A 78 10.62 29.63 16.01
C ARG A 78 9.18 29.76 16.47
N ALA A 79 8.96 29.74 17.78
CA ALA A 79 7.66 29.98 18.39
C ALA A 79 7.68 31.33 19.12
N ARG A 80 6.53 32.00 19.16
CA ARG A 80 6.32 33.25 19.89
C ARG A 80 4.94 33.23 20.53
N LEU A 81 4.87 33.63 21.79
CA LEU A 81 3.62 33.86 22.50
C LEU A 81 3.10 35.28 22.20
N ILE A 82 1.80 35.43 21.96
CA ILE A 82 1.14 36.72 21.70
C ILE A 82 -0.08 36.81 22.62
N GLY A 83 -0.19 37.88 23.40
CA GLY A 83 -1.38 38.20 24.21
C GLY A 83 -1.25 38.00 25.72
N VAL A 84 -0.21 37.31 26.21
CA VAL A 84 0.03 37.05 27.65
C VAL A 84 1.51 37.28 27.98
N PRO A 85 1.87 37.87 29.14
CA PRO A 85 3.25 37.90 29.62
C PRO A 85 3.74 36.48 29.93
N GLY A 86 4.74 36.01 29.18
CA GLY A 86 5.26 34.65 29.32
C GLY A 86 6.47 34.41 28.42
N LEU A 87 7.18 33.32 28.68
CA LEU A 87 8.38 32.92 27.95
C LEU A 87 8.17 31.57 27.25
N VAL A 88 8.65 31.47 26.01
CA VAL A 88 8.75 30.18 25.32
C VAL A 88 10.07 29.54 25.71
N LEU A 89 10.00 28.39 26.38
CA LEU A 89 11.17 27.67 26.91
C LEU A 89 11.90 26.87 25.82
N GLY A 90 11.17 26.41 24.81
CA GLY A 90 11.76 25.67 23.70
C GLY A 90 10.73 25.10 22.74
N VAL A 91 11.22 24.70 21.57
CA VAL A 91 10.44 23.95 20.56
C VAL A 91 11.16 22.63 20.34
N ARG A 92 10.46 21.52 20.62
CA ARG A 92 10.93 20.17 20.35
C ARG A 92 10.23 19.65 19.12
N LEU A 93 10.99 19.23 18.10
CA LEU A 93 10.42 18.59 16.92
C LEU A 93 10.56 17.07 17.01
N GLU A 94 9.50 16.36 16.66
CA GLU A 94 9.49 14.91 16.50
C GLU A 94 9.09 14.57 15.07
N ARG A 95 9.77 13.59 14.48
CA ARG A 95 9.51 13.14 13.11
C ARG A 95 8.53 11.99 13.16
N ASN A 96 7.33 12.20 12.62
CA ASN A 96 6.32 11.15 12.48
C ASN A 96 6.36 10.58 11.06
N VAL A 97 6.54 9.27 10.96
CA VAL A 97 6.47 8.52 9.70
C VAL A 97 5.10 7.84 9.67
N HIS A 98 4.21 8.31 8.81
CA HIS A 98 2.90 7.70 8.61
C HIS A 98 3.07 6.44 7.73
N LEU A 99 2.96 5.25 8.32
CA LEU A 99 3.17 3.98 7.61
C LEU A 99 1.89 3.18 7.33
N GLU A 100 0.75 3.47 7.97
CA GLU A 100 -0.16 2.36 8.31
C GLU A 100 -1.27 1.98 7.31
N ASP A 101 -1.83 2.88 6.49
CA ASP A 101 -2.97 2.50 5.60
C ASP A 101 -2.56 2.22 4.14
N VAL A 102 -1.55 2.92 3.64
CA VAL A 102 -1.09 2.79 2.23
C VAL A 102 -0.41 1.44 1.98
N THR A 103 0.12 0.80 3.03
CA THR A 103 0.86 -0.46 2.88
C THR A 103 -0.01 -1.65 2.55
N GLU A 104 -1.24 -1.72 3.08
CA GLU A 104 -2.10 -2.88 2.90
C GLU A 104 -2.80 -2.86 1.53
N GLU A 105 -3.32 -1.71 1.11
CA GLU A 105 -3.88 -1.53 -0.25
C GLU A 105 -2.80 -1.82 -1.32
N MET A 106 -1.58 -1.29 -1.12
CA MET A 106 -0.45 -1.58 -2.01
C MET A 106 -0.12 -3.08 -2.04
N ARG A 107 -0.16 -3.78 -0.90
CA ARG A 107 0.10 -5.22 -0.84
C ARG A 107 -0.92 -6.01 -1.66
N LEU A 108 -2.20 -5.64 -1.57
CA LEU A 108 -3.28 -6.26 -2.34
C LEU A 108 -3.13 -5.99 -3.85
N LEU A 109 -2.82 -4.75 -4.26
CA LEU A 109 -2.59 -4.42 -5.68
C LEU A 109 -1.38 -5.16 -6.25
N VAL A 110 -0.26 -5.21 -5.51
CA VAL A 110 0.94 -5.96 -5.92
C VAL A 110 0.61 -7.45 -6.08
N ALA A 111 -0.12 -8.05 -5.14
CA ALA A 111 -0.56 -9.44 -5.24
C ALA A 111 -1.43 -9.68 -6.47
N ALA A 112 -2.38 -8.79 -6.76
CA ALA A 112 -3.24 -8.89 -7.95
C ALA A 112 -2.44 -8.76 -9.26
N ILE A 113 -1.43 -7.89 -9.32
CA ILE A 113 -0.53 -7.77 -10.48
C ILE A 113 0.27 -9.06 -10.69
N HIS A 114 0.77 -9.67 -9.61
CA HIS A 114 1.50 -10.95 -9.69
C HIS A 114 0.61 -12.07 -10.21
N GLU A 115 -0.61 -12.19 -9.69
CA GLU A 115 -1.59 -13.18 -10.15
C GLU A 115 -1.90 -13.00 -11.64
N LEU A 116 -2.20 -11.79 -12.10
CA LEU A 116 -2.43 -11.51 -13.52
C LEU A 116 -1.20 -11.81 -14.38
N SER A 117 0.01 -11.54 -13.89
CA SER A 117 1.25 -11.88 -14.59
C SER A 117 1.41 -13.39 -14.75
N ASP A 118 1.07 -14.18 -13.74
CA ASP A 118 1.17 -15.64 -13.79
C ASP A 118 0.08 -16.26 -14.68
N GLN A 119 -1.12 -15.67 -14.70
CA GLN A 119 -2.16 -16.00 -15.68
C GLN A 119 -1.71 -15.68 -17.11
N GLY A 120 -1.08 -14.52 -17.34
CA GLY A 120 -0.52 -14.15 -18.63
C GLY A 120 0.55 -15.12 -19.12
N ARG A 121 1.44 -15.58 -18.23
CA ARG A 121 2.44 -16.63 -18.53
C ARG A 121 1.78 -17.97 -18.86
N THR A 122 0.76 -18.36 -18.10
CA THR A 122 0.04 -19.61 -18.35
C THR A 122 -0.60 -19.59 -19.75
N ASN A 123 -1.20 -18.46 -20.11
CA ASN A 123 -1.81 -18.27 -21.43
C ASN A 123 -0.75 -18.32 -22.54
N SER A 124 0.41 -17.66 -22.37
CA SER A 124 1.48 -17.73 -23.37
C SER A 124 2.01 -19.15 -23.58
N PHE A 125 2.12 -19.95 -22.52
CA PHE A 125 2.48 -21.36 -22.63
C PHE A 125 1.44 -22.19 -23.39
N GLN A 126 0.15 -21.91 -23.19
CA GLN A 126 -0.92 -22.58 -23.95
C GLN A 126 -0.86 -22.23 -25.43
N VAL A 127 -0.61 -20.96 -25.77
CA VAL A 127 -0.43 -20.53 -27.17
C VAL A 127 0.77 -21.23 -27.82
N GLU A 128 1.90 -21.33 -27.12
CA GLU A 128 3.08 -22.02 -27.63
C GLU A 128 2.80 -23.52 -27.87
N GLU A 129 2.05 -24.15 -26.95
CA GLU A 129 1.65 -25.53 -27.08
C GLU A 129 0.72 -25.76 -28.29
N LEU A 130 -0.21 -24.85 -28.55
CA LEU A 130 -1.05 -24.91 -29.76
C LEU A 130 -0.21 -24.74 -31.04
N ASP A 131 0.81 -23.89 -31.03
CA ASP A 131 1.72 -23.73 -32.17
C ASP A 131 2.54 -24.99 -32.43
N ARG A 132 3.01 -25.67 -31.37
CA ARG A 132 3.68 -26.98 -31.52
C ARG A 132 2.75 -28.02 -32.13
N ARG A 133 1.50 -28.09 -31.67
CA ARG A 133 0.49 -29.01 -32.23
C ARG A 133 0.18 -28.70 -33.69
N LYS A 134 0.06 -27.42 -34.05
CA LYS A 134 -0.15 -26.98 -35.43
C LYS A 134 0.99 -27.45 -36.34
N ILE A 135 2.24 -27.32 -35.90
CA ILE A 135 3.42 -27.79 -36.66
C ILE A 135 3.32 -29.29 -36.94
N ILE A 136 2.93 -30.10 -35.93
CA ILE A 136 2.77 -31.55 -36.09
C ILE A 136 1.71 -31.86 -37.14
N ILE A 137 0.54 -31.21 -37.08
CA ILE A 137 -0.54 -31.43 -38.04
C ILE A 137 -0.13 -31.01 -39.45
N LEU A 138 0.58 -29.89 -39.61
CA LEU A 138 1.10 -29.47 -40.91
C LEU A 138 2.13 -30.46 -41.47
N ARG A 139 2.96 -31.08 -40.63
CA ARG A 139 3.85 -32.16 -41.04
C ARG A 139 3.07 -33.40 -41.49
N LEU A 140 2.01 -33.77 -40.78
CA LEU A 140 1.13 -34.87 -41.18
C LEU A 140 0.44 -34.58 -42.53
N ALA A 141 -0.02 -33.34 -42.73
CA ALA A 141 -0.60 -32.90 -44.01
C ALA A 141 0.41 -33.03 -45.16
N LYS A 142 1.67 -32.64 -44.92
CA LYS A 142 2.74 -32.79 -45.90
C LYS A 142 3.06 -34.25 -46.22
N ILE A 143 3.19 -35.11 -45.20
CA ILE A 143 3.42 -36.55 -45.40
C ILE A 143 2.28 -37.17 -46.22
N LEU A 144 1.06 -36.75 -45.95
CA LEU A 144 -0.13 -37.18 -46.67
C LEU A 144 -0.07 -36.74 -48.14
N GLU A 145 0.30 -35.49 -48.42
CA GLU A 145 0.51 -34.94 -49.77
C GLU A 145 1.63 -35.65 -50.54
N ASP A 146 2.80 -35.84 -49.91
CA ASP A 146 3.97 -36.53 -50.48
C ASP A 146 3.64 -38.00 -50.81
N SER A 147 2.80 -38.65 -49.97
CA SER A 147 2.35 -40.02 -50.19
C SER A 147 1.41 -40.16 -51.40
N PHE A 148 0.62 -39.12 -51.74
CA PHE A 148 -0.23 -39.13 -52.93
C PHE A 148 0.52 -38.80 -54.21
N SER A 149 1.39 -37.80 -54.18
CA SER A 149 2.19 -37.42 -55.35
C SER A 149 3.14 -38.55 -55.80
N THR A 150 3.56 -39.41 -54.88
CA THR A 150 4.43 -40.58 -55.17
C THR A 150 3.64 -41.84 -55.59
N SER A 151 2.30 -41.84 -55.54
CA SER A 151 1.44 -43.01 -55.82
C SER A 151 1.27 -43.35 -57.32
N GLY A 152 2.32 -43.17 -58.13
CA GLY A 152 2.43 -43.72 -59.49
C GLY A 152 2.89 -45.18 -59.52
N GLY A 153 3.34 -45.75 -58.40
CA GLY A 153 3.71 -47.17 -58.32
C GLY A 153 4.23 -47.53 -56.93
N LYS A 154 3.45 -48.31 -56.16
CA LYS A 154 3.80 -48.80 -54.80
C LYS A 154 4.13 -47.68 -53.79
N GLY A 155 3.18 -46.79 -53.51
CA GLY A 155 3.29 -45.78 -52.45
C GLY A 155 3.06 -46.33 -51.03
N LEU A 156 3.57 -45.60 -50.03
CA LEU A 156 3.58 -45.88 -48.58
C LEU A 156 2.21 -46.27 -47.98
N LEU A 157 1.12 -45.88 -48.65
CA LEU A 157 -0.27 -46.08 -48.21
C LEU A 157 -0.95 -47.30 -48.86
N GLY A 158 -0.18 -48.23 -49.44
CA GLY A 158 -0.55 -49.36 -50.33
C GLY A 158 -1.87 -50.13 -50.10
N GLY A 159 -3.01 -49.45 -50.15
CA GLY A 159 -4.35 -49.99 -49.89
C GLY A 159 -5.39 -48.97 -49.40
N SER A 160 -5.03 -47.71 -49.13
CA SER A 160 -5.98 -46.71 -48.65
C SER A 160 -6.95 -46.24 -49.74
N THR A 161 -8.25 -46.27 -49.44
CA THR A 161 -9.32 -45.82 -50.35
C THR A 161 -9.34 -44.29 -50.47
N SER A 162 -9.73 -43.75 -51.62
CA SER A 162 -9.98 -42.30 -51.83
C SER A 162 -10.84 -41.66 -50.74
N ALA A 163 -11.85 -42.37 -50.23
CA ALA A 163 -12.68 -41.92 -49.11
C ALA A 163 -11.90 -41.72 -47.80
N GLN A 164 -10.93 -42.59 -47.49
CA GLN A 164 -10.10 -42.47 -46.27
C GLN A 164 -9.16 -41.26 -46.36
N ILE A 165 -8.68 -40.98 -47.56
CA ILE A 165 -7.81 -39.85 -47.88
C ILE A 165 -8.56 -38.53 -47.68
N ILE A 166 -9.74 -38.41 -48.26
CA ILE A 166 -10.61 -37.23 -48.12
C ILE A 166 -10.98 -37.04 -46.65
N GLY A 167 -11.31 -38.13 -45.93
CA GLY A 167 -11.57 -38.08 -44.49
C GLY A 167 -10.38 -37.57 -43.68
N ALA A 168 -9.16 -37.99 -44.00
CA ALA A 168 -7.94 -37.50 -43.35
C ALA A 168 -7.68 -36.02 -43.65
N GLN A 169 -7.86 -35.58 -44.90
CA GLN A 169 -7.72 -34.17 -45.28
C GLN A 169 -8.75 -33.28 -44.57
N GLN A 170 -9.99 -33.74 -44.48
CA GLN A 170 -11.05 -33.01 -43.78
C GLN A 170 -10.79 -32.93 -42.27
N TRP A 171 -10.35 -34.03 -41.66
CA TRP A 171 -9.93 -34.04 -40.26
C TRP A 171 -8.78 -33.06 -39.98
N ILE A 172 -7.79 -32.99 -40.87
CA ILE A 172 -6.68 -32.02 -40.77
C ILE A 172 -7.22 -30.59 -40.85
N ALA A 173 -8.09 -30.30 -41.82
CA ALA A 173 -8.67 -28.98 -42.01
C ALA A 173 -9.49 -28.53 -40.78
N ASP A 174 -10.36 -29.41 -40.28
CA ASP A 174 -11.18 -29.15 -39.10
C ASP A 174 -10.32 -28.90 -37.87
N ARG A 175 -9.26 -29.71 -37.68
CA ARG A 175 -8.36 -29.56 -36.54
C ARG A 175 -7.53 -28.28 -36.61
N LEU A 176 -7.08 -27.88 -37.80
CA LEU A 176 -6.35 -26.61 -37.98
C LEU A 176 -7.26 -25.41 -37.70
N LEU A 177 -8.52 -25.46 -38.14
CA LEU A 177 -9.51 -24.43 -37.83
C LEU A 177 -9.73 -24.31 -36.32
N GLU A 178 -9.96 -25.44 -35.64
CA GLU A 178 -10.19 -25.49 -34.20
C GLU A 178 -9.00 -24.88 -33.42
N LEU A 179 -7.77 -25.26 -33.77
CA LEU A 179 -6.57 -24.72 -33.15
C LEU A 179 -6.41 -23.21 -33.35
N ASN A 180 -6.74 -22.70 -34.55
CA ASN A 180 -6.66 -21.26 -34.81
C ASN A 180 -7.71 -20.50 -33.99
N LEU A 181 -8.95 -21.01 -33.91
CA LEU A 181 -10.01 -20.39 -33.10
C LEU A 181 -9.66 -20.40 -31.60
N GLU A 182 -9.08 -21.49 -31.10
CA GLU A 182 -8.60 -21.59 -29.72
C GLU A 182 -7.48 -20.58 -29.45
N LYS A 183 -6.52 -20.47 -30.38
CA LYS A 183 -5.43 -19.50 -30.30
C LYS A 183 -5.93 -18.06 -30.30
N ASP A 184 -6.91 -17.73 -31.14
CA ASP A 184 -7.49 -16.38 -31.19
C ASP A 184 -8.20 -16.02 -29.88
N ARG A 185 -8.93 -16.98 -29.28
CA ARG A 185 -9.54 -16.79 -27.96
C ARG A 185 -8.50 -16.54 -26.87
N LEU A 186 -7.44 -17.35 -26.84
CA LEU A 186 -6.35 -17.19 -25.90
C LEU A 186 -5.64 -15.85 -26.07
N ARG A 187 -5.45 -15.40 -27.31
CA ARG A 187 -4.88 -14.09 -27.62
C ARG A 187 -5.73 -12.94 -27.07
N LEU A 188 -7.04 -12.96 -27.32
CA LEU A 188 -7.96 -11.96 -26.79
C LEU A 188 -7.97 -11.95 -25.25
N GLN A 189 -7.94 -13.13 -24.63
CA GLN A 189 -7.79 -13.24 -23.18
C GLN A 189 -6.47 -12.64 -22.69
N GLY A 190 -5.35 -12.89 -23.38
CA GLY A 190 -4.04 -12.33 -23.06
C GLY A 190 -4.02 -10.81 -23.14
N GLU A 191 -4.64 -10.24 -24.17
CA GLU A 191 -4.80 -8.78 -24.33
C GLU A 191 -5.63 -8.18 -23.18
N SER A 192 -6.70 -8.86 -22.73
CA SER A 192 -7.50 -8.40 -21.60
C SER A 192 -6.75 -8.46 -20.27
N ILE A 193 -5.97 -9.51 -20.02
CA ILE A 193 -5.13 -9.66 -18.83
C ILE A 193 -4.07 -8.56 -18.79
N GLU A 194 -3.41 -8.30 -19.91
CA GLU A 194 -2.37 -7.28 -20.01
C GLU A 194 -2.93 -5.87 -19.79
N LYS A 195 -4.12 -5.58 -20.33
CA LYS A 195 -4.81 -4.32 -20.06
C LYS A 195 -5.13 -4.16 -18.58
N ASN A 196 -5.75 -5.16 -17.94
CA ASN A 196 -6.07 -5.11 -16.52
C ASN A 196 -4.81 -4.96 -15.65
N ARG A 197 -3.69 -5.58 -16.06
CA ARG A 197 -2.40 -5.43 -15.40
C ARG A 197 -1.88 -4.01 -15.52
N GLN A 198 -1.99 -3.38 -16.68
CA GLN A 198 -1.59 -1.98 -16.89
C GLN A 198 -2.45 -1.01 -16.08
N ASP A 199 -3.76 -1.25 -16.01
CA ASP A 199 -4.69 -0.45 -15.19
C ASP A 199 -4.27 -0.51 -13.70
N LEU A 200 -4.04 -1.71 -13.15
CA LEU A 200 -3.58 -1.86 -11.76
C LEU A 200 -2.19 -1.26 -11.49
N VAL A 201 -1.28 -1.30 -12.46
CA VAL A 201 0.02 -0.63 -12.33
C VAL A 201 -0.14 0.88 -12.28
N THR A 202 -1.06 1.43 -13.08
CA THR A 202 -1.39 2.86 -13.08
C THR A 202 -2.00 3.28 -11.74
N ASP A 203 -2.87 2.45 -11.16
CA ASP A 203 -3.47 2.70 -9.83
C ASP A 203 -2.43 2.64 -8.69
N LEU A 204 -1.34 1.91 -8.88
CA LEU A 204 -0.29 1.74 -7.88
C LEU A 204 0.69 2.94 -7.83
N GLU A 205 0.88 3.63 -8.96
CA GLU A 205 1.78 4.79 -9.08
C GLU A 205 1.48 5.93 -8.06
N PRO A 206 0.23 6.40 -7.87
CA PRO A 206 -0.07 7.45 -6.88
C PRO A 206 0.17 6.98 -5.43
N LEU A 207 -0.07 5.70 -5.13
CA LEU A 207 0.15 5.13 -3.79
C LEU A 207 1.65 5.05 -3.46
N GLN A 208 2.50 4.75 -4.44
CA GLN A 208 3.96 4.81 -4.26
C GLN A 208 4.45 6.24 -3.95
N GLY A 209 3.86 7.26 -4.57
CA GLY A 209 4.18 8.66 -4.32
C GLY A 209 3.80 9.14 -2.91
N GLN A 210 2.73 8.57 -2.32
CA GLN A 210 2.28 8.90 -0.97
C GLN A 210 3.14 8.26 0.14
N ARG A 211 3.88 7.19 -0.17
CA ARG A 211 4.69 6.36 0.76
C ARG A 211 5.84 7.12 1.47
N ARG A 212 6.12 8.36 1.10
CA ARG A 212 7.19 9.19 1.72
C ARG A 212 6.70 10.49 2.33
N ARG A 213 5.45 10.58 2.80
CA ARG A 213 5.04 11.73 3.60
C ARG A 213 5.58 11.62 5.03
N THR A 214 6.83 12.03 5.21
CA THR A 214 7.35 12.40 6.53
C THR A 214 6.67 13.70 6.95
N THR A 215 6.12 13.74 8.14
CA THR A 215 5.61 14.98 8.75
C THR A 215 6.35 15.22 10.05
N TRP A 216 6.56 16.48 10.38
CA TRP A 216 7.05 16.84 11.72
C TRP A 216 5.86 17.12 12.64
N SER A 217 6.01 16.81 13.92
CA SER A 217 5.24 17.40 15.01
C SER A 217 6.14 18.31 15.82
N ALA A 218 5.63 19.45 16.29
CA ALA A 218 6.38 20.35 17.16
C ALA A 218 5.65 20.49 18.50
N THR A 219 6.36 20.20 19.58
CA THR A 219 5.93 20.48 20.96
C THR A 219 6.57 21.79 21.39
N VAL A 220 5.74 22.77 21.74
CA VAL A 220 6.18 24.08 22.23
C VAL A 220 5.95 24.13 23.74
N LEU A 221 7.01 24.34 24.49
CA LEU A 221 6.95 24.53 25.94
C LEU A 221 6.79 26.03 26.24
N ILE A 222 5.69 26.40 26.89
CA ILE A 222 5.38 27.77 27.27
C ILE A 222 5.29 27.89 28.79
N GLN A 223 5.79 29.01 29.30
CA GLN A 223 5.67 29.39 30.71
C GLN A 223 4.99 30.75 30.79
N THR A 224 3.80 30.79 31.38
CA THR A 224 3.03 32.01 31.61
C THR A 224 3.31 32.55 33.01
N GLN A 225 3.44 33.86 33.14
CA GLN A 225 3.58 34.57 34.42
C GLN A 225 2.36 35.49 34.62
N GLU A 226 1.99 35.75 35.88
CA GLU A 226 0.93 36.72 36.23
C GLU A 226 1.31 38.16 35.86
#